data_AF-A0A1V6UHH7-F1
#
_entry.id   AF-A0A1V6UHH7-F1
#
_cell.length_a   1.000
_cell.length_b   1.000
_cell.length_c   1.000
_cell.angle_alpha   90.00
_cell.angle_beta   90.00
_cell.angle_gamma   90.00
#
_symmetry.space_group_name_H-M   'P 1'
#
loop_
_entity.id
_entity.type
_entity.pdbx_description
1 polymer ?
#
loop_
_entity_poly.entity_id
_entity_poly.type
_entity_poly.pdbx_seq_one_letter_code
_entity_poly.pdbx_strand_id
1 'polypeptide(L)'
;MSPLLLLRGLLAAGVLRFSFAKRWRVNHGPHRSRSPATKLCVTYRAKDNPSPKSEFSNPDIIIVLMSLHYYYAGLEDDDLVVAFKHLFDSDNAAAAYQLWVQTATALSHYSHQLSSINFEDRRDFRECFARSSLL
;
A
#
# COMPACT_ATOMS: atom_id res chain seq x y z
N MET A 1 1.56 14.70 -17.57
CA MET A 1 1.65 15.76 -16.55
C MET A 1 3.01 15.61 -15.87
N SER A 2 3.86 16.63 -15.87
CA SER A 2 5.23 16.48 -15.32
C SER A 2 5.17 16.21 -13.81
N PRO A 3 5.88 15.19 -13.26
CA PRO A 3 5.91 14.89 -11.83
C PRO A 3 6.26 16.10 -10.96
N LEU A 4 7.04 17.04 -11.50
CA LEU A 4 7.43 18.27 -10.82
C LEU A 4 6.23 19.18 -10.50
N LEU A 5 5.24 19.26 -11.40
CA LEU A 5 4.04 20.08 -11.18
C LEU A 5 3.14 19.46 -10.11
N LEU A 6 3.04 18.13 -10.08
CA LEU A 6 2.31 17.42 -9.03
C LEU A 6 2.98 17.64 -7.67
N LEU A 7 4.30 17.48 -7.60
CA LEU A 7 5.06 17.70 -6.37
C LEU A 7 4.92 19.15 -5.88
N ARG A 8 5.02 20.12 -6.79
CA ARG A 8 4.76 21.54 -6.48
C ARG A 8 3.38 21.71 -5.85
N GLY A 9 2.34 21.10 -6.43
CA GLY A 9 0.98 21.15 -5.89
C GLY A 9 0.88 20.58 -4.48
N LEU A 10 1.42 19.38 -4.26
CA LEU A 10 1.37 18.70 -2.96
C LEU A 10 2.16 19.46 -1.85
N LEU A 11 3.25 20.13 -2.22
CA LEU A 11 4.00 21.01 -1.32
C LEU A 11 3.28 22.33 -1.05
N ALA A 12 2.83 23.02 -2.10
CA ALA A 12 2.17 24.33 -1.99
C ALA A 12 0.83 24.24 -1.22
N ALA A 13 0.06 23.16 -1.43
CA ALA A 13 -1.16 22.88 -0.69
C ALA A 13 -0.90 22.33 0.72
N GLY A 14 0.36 22.10 1.10
CA GLY A 14 0.75 21.61 2.42
C GLY A 14 0.39 20.15 2.72
N VAL A 15 -0.02 19.38 1.71
CA VAL A 15 -0.42 17.96 1.85
C VAL A 15 0.72 17.13 2.41
N LEU A 16 1.93 17.26 1.85
CA LEU A 16 3.10 16.53 2.33
C LEU A 16 3.50 16.97 3.75
N ARG A 17 3.52 18.29 4.00
CA ARG A 17 3.85 18.85 5.32
C ARG A 17 2.91 18.32 6.40
N PHE A 18 1.60 18.34 6.12
CA PHE A 18 0.59 17.84 7.05
C PHE A 18 0.74 16.33 7.29
N SER A 19 0.89 15.55 6.22
CA SER A 19 0.92 14.09 6.29
C SER A 19 2.17 13.58 7.01
N PHE A 20 3.35 14.10 6.69
CA PHE A 20 4.61 13.70 7.33
C PHE A 20 4.74 14.16 8.79
N ALA A 21 3.98 15.17 9.22
CA ALA A 21 3.90 15.54 10.63
C ALA A 21 3.09 14.54 11.48
N LYS A 22 2.35 13.61 10.86
CA LYS A 22 1.53 12.60 11.57
C LYS A 22 2.37 11.35 11.85
N ARG A 23 2.28 10.85 13.09
CA ARG A 23 2.89 9.59 13.51
C ARG A 23 1.99 8.42 13.11
N TRP A 24 2.54 7.46 12.37
CA TRP A 24 1.88 6.20 12.03
C TRP A 24 1.46 5.44 13.29
N ARG A 25 0.29 4.80 13.25
CA ARG A 25 -0.35 4.07 14.37
C ARG A 25 -0.69 4.89 15.62
N VAL A 26 -0.34 6.16 15.67
CA VAL A 26 -0.69 7.06 16.79
C VAL A 26 -1.70 8.11 16.36
N ASN A 27 -1.45 8.76 15.22
CA ASN A 27 -2.34 9.78 14.69
C ASN A 27 -3.21 9.26 13.55
N HIS A 28 -2.80 8.20 12.87
CA HIS A 28 -3.53 7.64 11.74
C HIS A 28 -3.25 6.15 11.52
N GLY A 29 -4.16 5.51 10.79
CA GLY A 29 -4.06 4.13 10.32
C GLY A 29 -5.42 3.62 9.80
N PRO A 30 -5.50 2.38 9.31
CA PRO A 30 -6.73 1.82 8.74
C PRO A 30 -7.77 1.49 9.82
N HIS A 31 -9.06 1.64 9.49
CA HIS A 31 -10.16 1.22 10.37
C HIS A 31 -10.78 -0.11 9.91
N ARG A 32 -10.18 -1.22 10.32
CA ARG A 32 -10.56 -2.58 9.87
C ARG A 32 -11.92 -3.07 10.36
N SER A 33 -12.35 -2.62 11.54
CA SER A 33 -13.62 -3.00 12.16
C SER A 33 -14.83 -2.15 11.75
N ARG A 34 -14.69 -1.25 10.77
CA ARG A 34 -15.80 -0.42 10.28
C ARG A 34 -16.78 -1.26 9.47
N SER A 35 -18.07 -0.95 9.57
CA SER A 35 -19.13 -1.48 8.70
C SER A 35 -19.84 -0.33 7.98
N PRO A 36 -19.83 -0.27 6.63
CA PRO A 36 -19.11 -1.16 5.72
C PRO A 36 -17.59 -1.02 5.86
N ALA A 37 -16.86 -2.08 5.51
CA ALA A 37 -15.41 -2.10 5.58
C ALA A 37 -14.81 -1.10 4.58
N THR A 38 -14.11 -0.09 5.08
CA THR A 38 -13.36 0.87 4.25
C THR A 38 -11.88 0.70 4.52
N LYS A 39 -11.08 0.37 3.49
CA LYS A 39 -9.60 0.28 3.59
C LYS A 39 -8.91 1.66 3.62
N LEU A 40 -9.57 2.68 4.18
CA LEU A 40 -9.07 4.05 4.23
C LEU A 40 -8.40 4.34 5.57
N CYS A 41 -7.36 5.17 5.51
CA CYS A 41 -6.72 5.70 6.70
C CYS A 41 -7.65 6.72 7.36
N VAL A 42 -7.86 6.54 8.66
CA VAL A 42 -8.63 7.43 9.52
C VAL A 42 -7.72 8.05 10.57
N THR A 43 -8.20 9.08 11.26
CA THR A 43 -7.49 9.60 12.43
C THR A 43 -7.62 8.65 13.61
N TYR A 44 -6.56 8.52 14.39
CA TYR A 44 -6.55 7.75 15.63
C TYR A 44 -6.68 8.68 16.83
N ARG A 45 -7.38 8.21 17.88
CA ARG A 45 -7.50 8.94 19.16
C ARG A 45 -6.40 8.55 20.14
N ALA A 46 -5.86 7.34 19.99
CA ALA A 46 -4.75 6.81 20.74
C ALA A 46 -4.01 5.80 19.85
N LYS A 47 -2.92 5.23 20.36
CA LYS A 47 -2.18 4.19 19.65
C LYS A 47 -3.12 3.05 19.25
N ASP A 48 -3.14 2.71 17.96
CA ASP A 48 -3.95 1.64 17.38
C ASP A 48 -5.45 1.73 17.65
N ASN A 49 -5.94 2.93 17.96
CA ASN A 49 -7.34 3.17 18.29
C ASN A 49 -7.98 4.16 17.29
N PRO A 50 -8.60 3.66 16.21
CA PRO A 50 -9.25 4.49 15.21
C PRO A 50 -10.42 5.28 15.79
N SER A 51 -10.59 6.52 15.35
CA SER A 51 -11.75 7.32 15.71
C SER A 51 -12.98 6.82 14.93
N PRO A 52 -14.10 6.47 15.60
CA PRO A 52 -15.24 5.80 14.94
C PRO A 52 -15.94 6.58 13.81
N LYS A 53 -15.78 7.92 13.78
CA LYS A 53 -16.50 8.81 12.84
C LYS A 53 -15.58 9.85 12.15
N SER A 54 -14.27 9.72 12.27
CA SER A 54 -13.36 10.74 11.76
C SER A 54 -12.74 10.31 10.45
N GLU A 55 -12.90 11.16 9.44
CA GLU A 55 -12.30 11.00 8.12
C GLU A 55 -11.49 12.27 7.81
N PHE A 56 -10.44 12.11 7.01
CA PHE A 56 -9.74 13.28 6.48
C PHE A 56 -10.58 13.90 5.36
N SER A 57 -10.84 15.21 5.43
CA SER A 57 -11.66 15.89 4.42
C SER A 57 -10.96 16.08 3.06
N ASN A 58 -9.63 15.94 3.01
CA ASN A 58 -8.86 16.08 1.78
C ASN A 58 -8.41 14.68 1.29
N PRO A 59 -8.85 14.24 0.09
CA PRO A 59 -8.47 12.93 -0.45
C PRO A 59 -6.97 12.79 -0.71
N ASP A 60 -6.25 13.87 -1.03
CA ASP A 60 -4.79 13.82 -1.23
C ASP A 60 -4.06 13.44 0.07
N ILE A 61 -4.57 13.90 1.22
CA ILE A 61 -4.05 13.50 2.54
C ILE A 61 -4.30 12.01 2.77
N ILE A 62 -5.50 11.51 2.43
CA ILE A 62 -5.82 10.08 2.57
C ILE A 62 -4.88 9.25 1.70
N ILE A 63 -4.65 9.63 0.45
CA ILE A 63 -3.76 8.92 -0.48
C ILE A 63 -2.35 8.85 0.10
N VAL A 64 -1.79 9.97 0.55
CA VAL A 64 -0.42 10.00 1.12
C VAL A 64 -0.33 9.16 2.39
N LEU A 65 -1.30 9.27 3.31
CA LEU A 65 -1.31 8.51 4.55
C LEU A 65 -1.52 7.00 4.31
N MET A 66 -2.31 6.62 3.30
CA MET A 66 -2.46 5.22 2.88
C MET A 66 -1.16 4.68 2.27
N SER A 67 -0.50 5.44 1.41
CA SER A 67 0.81 5.07 0.87
C SER A 67 1.84 4.88 1.99
N LEU A 68 1.85 5.77 2.99
CA LEU A 68 2.69 5.64 4.17
C LEU A 68 2.32 4.41 5.01
N HIS A 69 1.03 4.12 5.17
CA HIS A 69 0.58 2.92 5.87
C HIS A 69 1.16 1.67 5.23
N TYR A 70 1.00 1.48 3.92
CA TYR A 70 1.55 0.30 3.23
C TYR A 70 3.08 0.30 3.19
N TYR A 71 3.72 1.47 3.13
CA TYR A 71 5.17 1.57 3.22
C TYR A 71 5.71 1.08 4.58
N TYR A 72 5.02 1.39 5.69
CA TYR A 72 5.45 0.99 7.04
C TYR A 72 4.93 -0.39 7.48
N ALA A 73 3.71 -0.75 7.11
CA ALA A 73 3.05 -1.97 7.53
C ALA A 73 3.34 -3.16 6.61
N GLY A 74 3.73 -2.89 5.36
CA GLY A 74 3.67 -3.86 4.29
C GLY A 74 2.24 -4.11 3.80
N LEU A 75 2.13 -5.04 2.86
CA LEU A 75 0.85 -5.55 2.34
C LEU A 75 0.54 -6.88 3.03
N GLU A 76 -0.74 -7.10 3.34
CA GLU A 76 -1.22 -8.41 3.82
C GLU A 76 -1.51 -9.35 2.65
N ASP A 77 -1.64 -10.65 2.94
CA ASP A 77 -1.92 -11.69 1.94
C ASP A 77 -3.15 -11.31 1.07
N ASP A 78 -4.24 -10.84 1.69
CA ASP A 78 -5.44 -10.43 0.95
C ASP A 78 -5.22 -9.16 0.11
N ASP A 79 -4.37 -8.22 0.56
CA ASP A 79 -4.03 -7.02 -0.21
C ASP A 79 -3.17 -7.37 -1.43
N LEU A 80 -2.22 -8.29 -1.26
CA LEU A 80 -1.41 -8.78 -2.35
C LEU A 80 -2.26 -9.53 -3.38
N VAL A 81 -3.18 -10.39 -2.95
CA VAL A 81 -4.12 -11.08 -3.87
C VAL A 81 -4.89 -10.06 -4.72
N VAL A 82 -5.35 -8.96 -4.12
CA VAL A 82 -6.02 -7.89 -4.86
C VAL A 82 -5.05 -7.18 -5.82
N ALA A 83 -3.83 -6.88 -5.38
CA ALA A 83 -2.82 -6.25 -6.23
C ALA A 83 -2.48 -7.13 -7.45
N PHE A 84 -2.32 -8.43 -7.27
CA PHE A 84 -2.06 -9.37 -8.35
C PHE A 84 -3.25 -9.53 -9.30
N LYS A 85 -4.48 -9.56 -8.80
CA LYS A 85 -5.67 -9.52 -9.68
C LYS A 85 -5.64 -8.31 -10.62
N HIS A 86 -5.39 -7.12 -10.06
CA HIS A 86 -5.25 -5.92 -10.88
C HIS A 86 -4.05 -5.95 -11.84
N LEU A 87 -2.95 -6.58 -11.44
CA LEU A 87 -1.79 -6.76 -12.31
C LEU A 87 -2.15 -7.61 -13.53
N PHE A 88 -2.84 -8.73 -13.32
CA PHE A 88 -3.27 -9.63 -14.38
C PHE A 88 -4.30 -9.01 -15.31
N ASP A 89 -5.18 -8.17 -14.77
CA ASP A 89 -6.16 -7.44 -15.57
C ASP A 89 -5.53 -6.28 -16.38
N SER A 90 -4.24 -5.98 -16.17
CA SER A 90 -3.56 -4.88 -16.86
C SER A 90 -2.98 -5.30 -18.21
N ASP A 91 -3.05 -4.38 -19.19
CA ASP A 91 -2.54 -4.59 -20.56
C ASP A 91 -1.03 -4.91 -20.62
N ASN A 92 -0.27 -4.59 -19.57
CA ASN A 92 1.18 -4.76 -19.53
C ASN A 92 1.65 -5.44 -18.23
N ALA A 93 0.90 -6.48 -17.82
CA ALA A 93 1.12 -7.22 -16.57
C ALA A 93 2.58 -7.67 -16.38
N ALA A 94 3.21 -8.22 -17.43
CA ALA A 94 4.58 -8.73 -17.35
C ALA A 94 5.60 -7.61 -17.06
N ALA A 95 5.52 -6.46 -17.76
CA ALA A 95 6.45 -5.36 -17.53
C ALA A 95 6.21 -4.67 -16.19
N ALA A 96 4.95 -4.52 -15.78
CA ALA A 96 4.60 -4.01 -14.46
C ALA A 96 5.15 -4.92 -13.36
N TYR A 97 5.05 -6.24 -13.53
CA TYR A 97 5.61 -7.20 -12.59
C TYR A 97 7.14 -7.11 -12.50
N GLN A 98 7.83 -7.01 -13.64
CA GLN A 98 9.28 -6.82 -13.67
C GLN A 98 9.71 -5.59 -12.84
N LEU A 99 8.96 -4.50 -12.93
CA LEU A 99 9.23 -3.30 -12.14
C LEU A 99 9.06 -3.56 -10.63
N TRP A 100 8.05 -4.34 -10.23
CA TRP A 100 7.81 -4.67 -8.82
C TRP A 100 8.95 -5.52 -8.23
N VAL A 101 9.44 -6.50 -8.99
CA VAL A 101 10.50 -7.41 -8.53
C VAL A 101 11.92 -6.87 -8.70
N GLN A 102 12.11 -5.80 -9.48
CA GLN A 102 13.43 -5.22 -9.76
C GLN A 102 14.20 -4.87 -8.49
N THR A 103 13.51 -4.40 -7.45
CA THR A 103 14.11 -4.03 -6.16
C THR A 103 13.93 -5.10 -5.08
N ALA A 104 13.26 -6.22 -5.40
CA ALA A 104 12.91 -7.26 -4.44
C ALA A 104 14.02 -8.31 -4.32
N THR A 105 15.15 -7.92 -3.72
CA THR A 105 16.36 -8.76 -3.59
C THR A 105 16.16 -10.04 -2.77
N ALA A 106 15.10 -10.10 -1.96
CA ALA A 106 14.74 -11.26 -1.16
C ALA A 106 13.94 -12.33 -1.94
N LEU A 107 13.44 -12.00 -3.13
CA LEU A 107 12.71 -12.96 -3.97
C LEU A 107 13.69 -13.89 -4.71
N SER A 108 13.30 -15.14 -4.88
CA SER A 108 14.05 -16.07 -5.71
C SER A 108 14.00 -15.62 -7.16
N HIS A 109 15.10 -15.82 -7.91
CA HIS A 109 15.15 -15.46 -9.34
C HIS A 109 14.07 -16.17 -10.17
N TYR A 110 13.55 -17.32 -9.71
CA TYR A 110 12.40 -17.99 -10.33
C TYR A 110 11.12 -17.15 -10.22
N SER A 111 10.92 -16.47 -9.10
CA SER A 111 9.75 -15.60 -8.85
C SER A 111 9.83 -14.27 -9.58
N HIS A 112 10.87 -14.00 -10.37
CA HIS A 112 10.98 -12.77 -11.16
C HIS A 112 10.17 -12.82 -12.46
N GLN A 113 9.72 -14.01 -12.89
CA GLN A 113 8.83 -14.14 -14.03
C GLN A 113 7.38 -14.19 -13.54
N LEU A 114 6.47 -13.50 -14.23
CA LEU A 114 5.06 -13.53 -13.82
C LEU A 114 4.42 -14.91 -14.07
N SER A 115 4.88 -15.62 -15.10
CA SER A 115 4.37 -16.94 -15.52
C SER A 115 4.75 -18.09 -14.58
N SER A 116 5.73 -17.90 -13.71
CA SER A 116 6.22 -18.93 -12.79
C SER A 116 5.46 -18.96 -11.45
N ILE A 117 4.54 -18.02 -11.24
CA ILE A 117 3.84 -17.87 -9.97
C ILE A 117 2.41 -18.36 -10.12
N ASN A 118 2.03 -19.37 -9.32
CA ASN A 118 0.67 -19.86 -9.29
C ASN A 118 -0.12 -19.20 -8.15
N PHE A 119 -0.95 -18.22 -8.49
CA PHE A 119 -1.74 -17.46 -7.51
C PHE A 119 -3.00 -18.18 -7.02
N GLU A 120 -3.37 -19.31 -7.63
CA GLU A 120 -4.47 -20.14 -7.12
C GLU A 120 -4.01 -20.99 -5.91
N ASP A 121 -2.72 -21.32 -5.82
CA ASP A 121 -2.17 -21.98 -4.63
C ASP A 121 -1.68 -20.94 -3.61
N ARG A 122 -2.50 -20.72 -2.57
CA ARG A 122 -2.14 -19.82 -1.45
C ARG A 122 -0.86 -20.22 -0.72
N ARG A 123 -0.40 -21.47 -0.82
CA ARG A 123 0.85 -21.91 -0.17
C ARG A 123 2.07 -21.45 -0.95
N ASP A 124 2.06 -21.64 -2.27
CA ASP A 124 3.10 -21.17 -3.19
C ASP A 124 3.24 -19.63 -3.09
N PHE A 125 2.09 -18.94 -3.07
CA PHE A 125 2.02 -17.50 -2.84
C PHE A 125 2.70 -17.06 -1.53
N ARG A 126 2.41 -17.74 -0.41
CA ARG A 126 3.04 -17.41 0.87
C ARG A 126 4.51 -17.80 0.88
N GLU A 127 4.93 -18.90 0.29
CA GLU A 127 6.35 -19.26 0.26
C GLU A 127 7.19 -18.28 -0.56
N CYS A 128 6.67 -17.79 -1.68
CA CYS A 128 7.33 -16.77 -2.50
C CYS A 128 7.39 -15.41 -1.82
N PHE A 129 6.33 -14.96 -1.14
CA PHE A 129 6.21 -13.58 -0.66
C PHE A 129 6.29 -13.40 0.87
N ALA A 130 6.23 -14.45 1.69
CA ALA A 130 6.24 -14.37 3.16
C ALA A 130 7.60 -13.98 3.78
N ARG A 131 8.66 -13.80 2.97
CA ARG A 131 9.98 -13.37 3.45
C ARG A 131 10.38 -11.94 3.06
N SER A 132 9.50 -11.19 2.38
CA SER A 132 9.78 -9.78 2.04
C SER A 132 9.44 -8.79 3.17
N SER A 133 9.10 -9.27 4.36
CA SER A 133 8.94 -8.46 5.58
C SER A 133 10.28 -8.22 6.27
N LEU A 134 11.26 -7.65 5.56
CA LEU A 134 12.51 -7.17 6.17
C LEU A 134 12.77 -5.74 5.71
N LEU A 135 12.03 -4.82 6.32
CA LEU A 135 12.65 -3.66 6.93
C LEU A 135 12.84 -3.95 8.41
#